data_AF-A0A0Q9YLT4-F1
#
_entry.id   AF-A0A0Q9YLT4-F1
#
_cell.length_a   1.000
_cell.length_b   1.000
_cell.length_c   1.000
_cell.angle_alpha   90.00
_cell.angle_beta   90.00
_cell.angle_gamma   90.00
#
_symmetry.space_group_name_H-M   'P 1'
#
loop_
_entity.id
_entity.type
_entity.pdbx_description
1 polymer ?
#
loop_
_entity_poly.entity_id
_entity_poly.type
_entity_poly.pdbx_seq_one_letter_code
_entity_poly.pdbx_strand_id
1 'polypeptide(L)'
;MCEDVVLSNTFNNDFIIQFWGVRGNLPVPGLETIRYGGNTCCTTLHIANKYWLIFDAGSGIKRFAEYLSESGIKPLSAKLFISHPHWDHINALPYFDPLYVKGNELEILIGNDGSMPVEQLVFGQMHYPHFPITLKELSATLTFRQLQTESFEMDDIKIQTIRLNHPGFCLGYRIQYQDKSFCYITDNELPLRNSPDFSQAQEDALIQFIDKTDVLLIDTAYFDEEYKVRIGWGHACVSQVVDIADRANVERLCLYHHCPHQKDNDIDLKLSTAQSLLKSKHSKTECLAPREGEKLIIR
;
A
#
# COMPACT_ATOMS: atom_id res chain seq x y z
N MET A 1 -46.95 5.98 20.14
CA MET A 1 -46.89 5.91 18.67
C MET A 1 -45.51 6.45 18.32
N CYS A 2 -44.44 5.67 18.36
CA CYS A 2 -44.14 4.48 17.56
C CYS A 2 -44.19 4.82 16.07
N GLU A 3 -43.07 5.35 15.58
CA GLU A 3 -42.63 5.14 14.21
C GLU A 3 -41.18 4.68 14.30
N ASP A 4 -41.03 3.36 14.29
CA ASP A 4 -39.78 2.68 14.01
C ASP A 4 -39.31 3.09 12.62
N VAL A 5 -38.27 3.92 12.56
CA VAL A 5 -37.51 4.08 11.33
C VAL A 5 -36.78 2.76 11.12
N VAL A 6 -37.39 1.91 10.30
CA VAL A 6 -36.76 0.73 9.71
C VAL A 6 -35.50 1.22 9.02
N LEU A 7 -34.35 1.03 9.66
CA LEU A 7 -33.05 1.08 9.00
C LEU A 7 -33.13 0.09 7.85
N SER A 8 -33.18 0.60 6.62
CA SER A 8 -33.07 -0.22 5.44
C SER A 8 -31.77 -1.01 5.55
N ASN A 9 -31.87 -2.31 5.76
CA ASN A 9 -30.78 -3.28 5.58
C ASN A 9 -30.37 -3.29 4.12
N THR A 10 -29.66 -2.27 3.67
CA THR A 10 -28.74 -2.41 2.54
C THR A 10 -27.46 -2.97 3.13
N PHE A 11 -27.11 -4.20 2.76
CA PHE A 11 -25.78 -4.75 2.99
C PHE A 11 -24.77 -3.73 2.44
N ASN A 12 -24.15 -2.93 3.32
CA ASN A 12 -23.10 -2.01 2.91
C ASN A 12 -21.90 -2.88 2.52
N ASN A 13 -21.78 -3.26 1.25
CA ASN A 13 -20.59 -3.94 0.70
C ASN A 13 -19.49 -2.91 0.47
N ASP A 14 -19.19 -2.15 1.51
CA ASP A 14 -18.22 -1.07 1.48
C ASP A 14 -16.84 -1.68 1.25
N PHE A 15 -16.23 -1.31 0.12
CA PHE A 15 -14.84 -1.60 -0.23
C PHE A 15 -14.10 -0.27 -0.14
N ILE A 16 -13.55 0.01 1.03
CA ILE A 16 -13.01 1.33 1.38
C ILE A 16 -11.50 1.22 1.52
N ILE A 17 -10.80 1.96 0.66
CA ILE A 17 -9.36 2.16 0.77
C ILE A 17 -9.14 3.45 1.56
N GLN A 18 -8.27 3.41 2.57
CA GLN A 18 -7.92 4.57 3.37
C GLN A 18 -6.40 4.69 3.50
N PHE A 19 -5.90 5.89 3.28
CA PHE A 19 -4.48 6.19 3.23
C PHE A 19 -4.03 6.79 4.56
N TRP A 20 -3.05 6.19 5.22
CA TRP A 20 -2.55 6.63 6.53
C TRP A 20 -1.14 7.23 6.47
N GLY A 21 -0.40 6.90 5.43
CA GLY A 21 0.86 7.56 5.05
C GLY A 21 1.13 7.30 3.58
N VAL A 22 1.61 8.31 2.85
CA VAL A 22 1.70 8.30 1.38
C VAL A 22 3.14 8.54 0.87
N ARG A 23 4.08 8.72 1.80
CA ARG A 23 5.50 9.02 1.52
C ARG A 23 6.34 7.75 1.53
N GLY A 24 7.44 7.79 0.80
CA GLY A 24 8.46 6.74 0.81
C GLY A 24 9.68 7.11 1.64
N ASN A 25 10.49 6.11 1.97
CA ASN A 25 11.84 6.14 2.57
C ASN A 25 11.96 6.75 3.98
N LEU A 26 11.39 7.93 4.24
CA LEU A 26 11.46 8.64 5.52
C LEU A 26 10.21 9.48 5.76
N PRO A 27 9.76 9.63 7.02
CA PRO A 27 8.71 10.57 7.34
C PRO A 27 9.20 12.01 7.17
N VAL A 28 8.35 12.87 6.65
CA VAL A 28 8.65 14.27 6.32
C VAL A 28 7.60 15.23 6.89
N PRO A 29 7.47 15.36 8.23
CA PRO A 29 6.55 16.32 8.82
C PRO A 29 7.02 17.75 8.55
N GLY A 30 6.12 18.64 8.13
CA GLY A 30 6.47 20.05 7.91
C GLY A 30 5.37 20.86 7.23
N LEU A 31 5.56 22.18 7.21
CA LEU A 31 4.62 23.10 6.55
C LEU A 31 4.52 22.86 5.03
N GLU A 32 5.58 22.32 4.43
CA GLU A 32 5.68 22.07 2.99
C GLU A 32 5.12 20.70 2.57
N THR A 33 4.65 19.90 3.54
CA THR A 33 4.17 18.52 3.34
C THR A 33 2.78 18.26 3.93
N ILE A 34 2.16 19.26 4.58
CA ILE A 34 0.90 19.12 5.33
C ILE A 34 -0.30 18.79 4.45
N ARG A 35 -0.28 19.13 3.16
CA ARG A 35 -1.41 18.91 2.25
C ARG A 35 -1.61 17.44 1.93
N TYR A 36 -0.54 16.72 1.67
CA TYR A 36 -0.58 15.28 1.39
C TYR A 36 -0.28 14.44 2.63
N GLY A 37 0.48 14.99 3.56
CA GLY A 37 0.96 14.29 4.75
C GLY A 37 2.44 13.93 4.67
N GLY A 38 2.99 13.60 5.83
CA GLY A 38 4.42 13.34 6.05
C GLY A 38 4.74 11.91 6.52
N ASN A 39 3.75 11.05 6.70
CA ASN A 39 3.93 9.67 7.12
C ASN A 39 4.27 8.76 5.94
N THR A 40 5.09 7.76 6.23
CA THR A 40 5.48 6.70 5.31
C THR A 40 4.38 5.66 5.13
N CYS A 41 4.50 4.89 4.05
CA CYS A 41 3.52 3.92 3.54
C CYS A 41 2.74 3.17 4.61
N CYS A 42 1.44 3.44 4.64
CA CYS A 42 0.46 2.59 5.29
C CYS A 42 -0.90 2.86 4.65
N THR A 43 -1.52 1.83 4.10
CA THR A 43 -2.87 1.91 3.51
C THR A 43 -3.71 0.76 4.06
N THR A 44 -4.99 1.00 4.30
CA THR A 44 -5.93 -0.07 4.69
C THR A 44 -7.02 -0.25 3.66
N LEU A 45 -7.37 -1.49 3.38
CA LEU A 45 -8.60 -1.86 2.70
C LEU A 45 -9.54 -2.47 3.75
N HIS A 46 -10.67 -1.81 3.97
CA HIS A 46 -11.77 -2.34 4.75
C HIS A 46 -12.84 -2.90 3.82
N ILE A 47 -13.13 -4.19 3.99
CA ILE A 47 -14.28 -4.85 3.38
C ILE A 47 -15.29 -5.09 4.48
N ALA A 48 -16.49 -4.52 4.35
CA ALA A 48 -17.51 -4.58 5.39
C ALA A 48 -17.79 -6.02 5.87
N ASN A 49 -17.90 -6.19 7.19
CA ASN A 49 -18.13 -7.48 7.86
C ASN A 49 -17.07 -8.57 7.57
N LYS A 50 -15.89 -8.19 7.08
CA LYS A 50 -14.76 -9.10 6.82
C LYS A 50 -13.54 -8.66 7.65
N TYR A 51 -12.39 -8.51 7.00
CA TYR A 51 -11.11 -8.21 7.62
C TYR A 51 -10.72 -6.75 7.40
N TRP A 52 -9.88 -6.25 8.30
CA TRP A 52 -8.99 -5.13 7.98
C TRP A 52 -7.76 -5.69 7.27
N LEU A 53 -7.61 -5.37 5.99
CA LEU A 53 -6.37 -5.65 5.25
C LEU A 53 -5.49 -4.41 5.33
N ILE A 54 -4.31 -4.53 5.92
CA ILE A 54 -3.35 -3.45 6.11
C ILE A 54 -2.19 -3.70 5.15
N PHE A 55 -1.78 -2.69 4.40
CA PHE A 55 -0.66 -2.72 3.46
C PHE A 55 0.45 -1.82 3.98
N ASP A 56 1.56 -2.46 4.35
CA ASP A 56 2.71 -1.91 5.04
C ASP A 56 2.39 -1.25 6.41
N ALA A 57 3.43 -1.20 7.23
CA ALA A 57 3.43 -0.71 8.60
C ALA A 57 4.45 0.40 8.81
N GLY A 58 4.57 1.29 7.82
CA GLY A 58 5.29 2.54 7.97
C GLY A 58 4.68 3.45 9.03
N SER A 59 5.26 4.64 9.21
CA SER A 59 4.80 5.64 10.21
C SER A 59 3.31 5.98 10.14
N GLY A 60 2.66 5.80 8.99
CA GLY A 60 1.22 5.96 8.85
C GLY A 60 0.41 5.00 9.72
N ILE A 61 0.93 3.81 10.06
CA ILE A 61 0.21 2.82 10.86
C ILE A 61 -0.17 3.35 12.25
N LYS A 62 0.58 4.33 12.78
CA LYS A 62 0.23 4.98 14.04
C LYS A 62 -1.08 5.76 13.94
N ARG A 63 -1.33 6.42 12.81
CA ARG A 63 -2.61 7.12 12.54
C ARG A 63 -3.76 6.13 12.44
N PHE A 64 -3.52 4.96 11.85
CA PHE A 64 -4.52 3.89 11.83
C PHE A 64 -4.83 3.37 13.25
N ALA A 65 -3.82 3.17 14.10
CA ALA A 65 -4.05 2.78 15.51
C ALA A 65 -4.91 3.79 16.26
N GLU A 66 -4.66 5.09 16.08
CA GLU A 66 -5.45 6.17 16.67
C GLU A 66 -6.91 6.11 16.19
N TYR A 67 -7.13 5.94 14.88
CA TYR A 67 -8.46 5.76 14.32
C TYR A 67 -9.22 4.56 14.91
N LEU A 68 -8.55 3.41 15.06
CA LEU A 68 -9.17 2.21 15.68
C LEU A 68 -9.59 2.49 17.12
N SER A 69 -8.74 3.20 17.89
CA SER A 69 -9.02 3.57 19.26
C SER A 69 -10.23 4.51 19.37
N GLU A 70 -10.26 5.56 18.56
CA GLU A 70 -11.35 6.54 18.50
C GLU A 70 -12.68 5.92 18.02
N SER A 71 -12.61 4.97 17.10
CA SER A 71 -13.78 4.28 16.55
C SER A 71 -14.32 3.18 17.47
N GLY A 72 -13.60 2.83 18.55
CA GLY A 72 -14.00 1.76 19.47
C GLY A 72 -13.94 0.34 18.88
N ILE A 73 -13.23 0.13 17.78
CA ILE A 73 -13.15 -1.16 17.08
C ILE A 73 -12.27 -2.12 17.89
N LYS A 74 -12.89 -3.03 18.65
CA LYS A 74 -12.23 -4.03 19.49
C LYS A 74 -13.11 -5.30 19.63
N PRO A 75 -12.53 -6.52 19.59
CA PRO A 75 -11.15 -6.83 19.25
C PRO A 75 -10.85 -6.59 17.76
N LEU A 76 -9.60 -6.31 17.42
CA LEU A 76 -9.13 -6.20 16.04
C LEU A 76 -8.78 -7.59 15.50
N SER A 77 -9.35 -7.96 14.36
CA SER A 77 -8.87 -9.05 13.50
C SER A 77 -8.39 -8.46 12.18
N ALA A 78 -7.09 -8.57 11.90
CA ALA A 78 -6.46 -7.93 10.75
C ALA A 78 -5.43 -8.82 10.06
N LYS A 79 -5.21 -8.52 8.77
CA LYS A 79 -4.19 -9.14 7.93
C LYS A 79 -3.22 -8.05 7.49
N LEU A 80 -1.96 -8.13 7.90
CA LEU A 80 -0.93 -7.17 7.57
C LEU A 80 -0.05 -7.71 6.44
N PHE A 81 -0.24 -7.18 5.25
CA PHE A 81 0.56 -7.45 4.06
C PHE A 81 1.73 -6.47 4.03
N ILE A 82 2.95 -6.98 4.18
CA ILE A 82 4.18 -6.19 4.08
C ILE A 82 4.81 -6.49 2.73
N SER A 83 4.91 -5.47 1.88
CA SER A 83 5.50 -5.58 0.55
C SER A 83 6.94 -6.09 0.61
N HIS A 84 7.76 -5.49 1.48
CA HIS A 84 9.14 -5.83 1.77
C HIS A 84 9.60 -5.19 3.10
N PRO A 85 10.70 -5.66 3.71
CA PRO A 85 11.10 -5.25 5.06
C PRO A 85 11.97 -4.00 5.11
N HIS A 86 11.97 -3.15 4.06
CA HIS A 86 12.66 -1.86 4.18
C HIS A 86 12.02 -1.01 5.27
N TRP A 87 12.85 -0.18 5.90
CA TRP A 87 12.55 0.36 7.21
C TRP A 87 11.28 1.22 7.19
N ASP A 88 11.05 2.02 6.16
CA ASP A 88 9.87 2.86 6.02
C ASP A 88 8.54 2.12 5.82
N HIS A 89 8.59 0.80 5.56
CA HIS A 89 7.43 -0.10 5.48
C HIS A 89 7.16 -0.85 6.79
N ILE A 90 8.07 -0.79 7.76
CA ILE A 90 7.92 -1.53 9.03
C ILE A 90 8.22 -0.69 10.28
N ASN A 91 8.82 0.49 10.17
CA ASN A 91 9.44 1.24 11.26
C ASN A 91 8.51 1.57 12.42
N ALA A 92 7.21 1.69 12.15
CA ALA A 92 6.24 2.07 13.16
C ALA A 92 5.34 0.93 13.61
N LEU A 93 5.55 -0.30 13.10
CA LEU A 93 4.89 -1.48 13.63
C LEU A 93 5.07 -1.64 15.15
N PRO A 94 6.25 -1.36 15.76
CA PRO A 94 6.41 -1.40 17.22
C PRO A 94 5.52 -0.40 17.99
N TYR A 95 4.97 0.60 17.31
CA TYR A 95 4.08 1.61 17.88
C TYR A 95 2.60 1.37 17.51
N PHE A 96 2.30 0.22 16.90
CA PHE A 96 0.93 -0.18 16.61
C PHE A 96 0.29 -0.76 17.88
N ASP A 97 -0.35 0.13 18.66
CA ASP A 97 -1.01 -0.20 19.95
C ASP A 97 -1.82 -1.52 19.95
N PRO A 98 -2.52 -1.90 18.85
CA PRO A 98 -3.21 -3.19 18.79
C PRO A 98 -2.37 -4.44 19.05
N LEU A 99 -1.03 -4.40 18.85
CA LEU A 99 -0.13 -5.52 19.19
C LEU A 99 -0.07 -5.82 20.69
N TYR A 100 -0.41 -4.84 21.52
CA TYR A 100 -0.31 -4.89 22.98
C TYR A 100 -1.65 -5.18 23.66
N VAL A 101 -2.70 -5.44 22.89
CA VAL A 101 -4.05 -5.68 23.42
C VAL A 101 -4.43 -7.15 23.29
N LYS A 102 -4.69 -7.80 24.43
CA LYS A 102 -5.14 -9.19 24.47
C LYS A 102 -6.48 -9.35 23.74
N GLY A 103 -6.57 -10.40 22.92
CA GLY A 103 -7.75 -10.73 22.14
C GLY A 103 -7.74 -10.17 20.72
N ASN A 104 -6.79 -9.29 20.39
CA ASN A 104 -6.53 -8.94 19.00
C ASN A 104 -5.78 -10.07 18.28
N GLU A 105 -6.07 -10.24 17.01
CA GLU A 105 -5.47 -11.24 16.13
C GLU A 105 -4.91 -10.57 14.87
N LEU A 106 -3.61 -10.73 14.62
CA LEU A 106 -2.97 -10.23 13.42
C LEU A 106 -2.21 -11.37 12.73
N GLU A 107 -2.53 -11.60 11.47
CA GLU A 107 -1.68 -12.42 10.60
C GLU A 107 -0.76 -11.49 9.78
N ILE A 108 0.53 -11.74 9.83
CA ILE A 108 1.55 -10.97 9.10
C ILE A 108 1.99 -11.78 7.89
N LEU A 109 1.79 -11.20 6.70
CA LEU A 109 2.08 -11.81 5.41
C LEU A 109 3.16 -11.01 4.70
N ILE A 110 4.29 -11.64 4.37
CA ILE A 110 5.43 -10.95 3.75
C ILE A 110 6.14 -11.86 2.76
N GLY A 111 6.65 -11.27 1.68
CA GLY A 111 7.54 -11.95 0.75
C GLY A 111 8.91 -12.23 1.38
N ASN A 112 9.43 -13.44 1.20
CA ASN A 112 10.73 -13.81 1.77
C ASN A 112 11.49 -14.72 0.81
N ASP A 113 12.77 -14.43 0.58
CA ASP A 113 13.67 -15.26 -0.22
C ASP A 113 14.27 -16.44 0.59
N GLY A 114 13.91 -16.55 1.86
CA GLY A 114 14.39 -17.58 2.78
C GLY A 114 15.71 -17.21 3.47
N SER A 115 16.22 -15.98 3.29
CA SER A 115 17.45 -15.52 3.95
C SER A 115 17.35 -15.49 5.47
N MET A 116 16.16 -15.26 6.03
CA MET A 116 15.88 -15.37 7.47
C MET A 116 14.38 -15.61 7.75
N PRO A 117 14.01 -16.04 8.98
CA PRO A 117 12.60 -16.21 9.36
C PRO A 117 11.80 -14.90 9.23
N VAL A 118 10.51 -15.02 8.87
CA VAL A 118 9.60 -13.88 8.69
C VAL A 118 9.52 -13.00 9.94
N GLU A 119 9.51 -13.61 11.12
CA GLU A 119 9.49 -12.90 12.39
C GLU A 119 10.71 -11.98 12.53
N GLN A 120 11.89 -12.47 12.11
CA GLN A 120 13.12 -11.71 12.20
C GLN A 120 13.19 -10.57 11.17
N LEU A 121 12.63 -10.76 9.96
CA LEU A 121 12.54 -9.71 8.94
C LEU A 121 11.76 -8.50 9.45
N VAL A 122 10.64 -8.75 10.13
CA VAL A 122 9.69 -7.69 10.52
C VAL A 122 10.00 -7.13 11.91
N PHE A 123 10.30 -8.02 12.88
CA PHE A 123 10.51 -7.65 14.28
C PHE A 123 11.98 -7.53 14.67
N GLY A 124 12.93 -7.70 13.74
CA GLY A 124 14.35 -7.50 14.01
C GLY A 124 14.69 -6.10 14.54
N GLN A 125 13.93 -5.10 14.12
CA GLN A 125 14.00 -3.72 14.64
C GLN A 125 13.59 -3.58 16.11
N MET A 126 12.88 -4.56 16.66
CA MET A 126 12.46 -4.58 18.08
C MET A 126 13.48 -5.26 18.99
N HIS A 127 14.63 -5.69 18.46
CA HIS A 127 15.68 -6.26 19.29
C HIS A 127 16.37 -5.18 20.15
N TYR A 128 16.67 -5.53 21.40
CA TYR A 128 17.49 -4.70 22.28
C TYR A 128 18.87 -4.42 21.63
N PRO A 129 19.41 -3.18 21.70
CA PRO A 129 18.94 -2.03 22.47
C PRO A 129 18.03 -1.07 21.68
N HIS A 130 17.60 -1.42 20.47
CA HIS A 130 16.85 -0.51 19.59
C HIS A 130 15.42 -0.27 20.06
N PHE A 131 14.81 -1.27 20.69
CA PHE A 131 13.47 -1.16 21.28
C PHE A 131 13.41 -1.90 22.62
N PRO A 132 12.65 -1.38 23.61
CA PRO A 132 12.61 -1.97 24.95
C PRO A 132 11.71 -3.21 25.05
N ILE A 133 10.81 -3.43 24.09
CA ILE A 133 9.80 -4.50 24.13
C ILE A 133 10.11 -5.55 23.06
N THR A 134 10.17 -6.81 23.48
CA THR A 134 10.40 -7.95 22.59
C THR A 134 9.09 -8.56 22.08
N LEU A 135 9.17 -9.39 21.03
CA LEU A 135 8.02 -10.11 20.47
C LEU A 135 7.26 -10.93 21.55
N LYS A 136 7.96 -11.43 22.58
CA LYS A 136 7.37 -12.25 23.65
C LYS A 136 6.46 -11.48 24.61
N GLU A 137 6.57 -10.15 24.60
CA GLU A 137 5.80 -9.26 25.47
C GLU A 137 4.56 -8.70 24.76
N LEU A 138 4.37 -9.02 23.47
CA LEU A 138 3.16 -8.69 22.74
C LEU A 138 1.98 -9.53 23.27
N SER A 139 0.82 -8.89 23.40
CA SER A 139 -0.38 -9.52 23.97
C SER A 139 -1.40 -9.93 22.90
N ALA A 140 -1.27 -9.42 21.68
CA ALA A 140 -2.04 -9.89 20.53
C ALA A 140 -1.57 -11.28 20.09
N THR A 141 -2.48 -12.06 19.51
CA THR A 141 -2.13 -13.31 18.85
C THR A 141 -1.56 -13.01 17.47
N LEU A 142 -0.29 -13.38 17.26
CA LEU A 142 0.41 -13.18 15.99
C LEU A 142 0.63 -14.51 15.28
N THR A 143 0.29 -14.53 14.01
CA THR A 143 0.65 -15.62 13.09
C THR A 143 1.42 -15.04 11.90
N PHE A 144 2.28 -15.85 11.32
CA PHE A 144 3.16 -15.44 10.24
C PHE A 144 2.98 -16.33 9.03
N ARG A 145 2.87 -15.71 7.85
CA ARG A 145 2.81 -16.42 6.58
C ARG A 145 3.84 -15.85 5.62
N GLN A 146 4.77 -16.70 5.21
CA GLN A 146 5.66 -16.39 4.09
C GLN A 146 4.87 -16.49 2.79
N LEU A 147 4.99 -15.46 1.95
CA LEU A 147 4.42 -15.42 0.62
C LEU A 147 5.50 -15.54 -0.45
N GLN A 148 5.11 -16.06 -1.61
CA GLN A 148 5.86 -16.02 -2.86
C GLN A 148 5.01 -15.34 -3.93
N THR A 149 5.38 -15.43 -5.21
CA THR A 149 4.45 -15.16 -6.34
C THR A 149 3.44 -16.31 -6.39
N GLU A 150 2.22 -16.05 -5.94
CA GLU A 150 1.19 -17.06 -5.74
C GLU A 150 -0.22 -16.46 -5.85
N SER A 151 -1.23 -17.32 -5.75
CA SER A 151 -2.62 -16.92 -5.64
C SER A 151 -3.32 -17.80 -4.61
N PHE A 152 -4.11 -17.19 -3.74
CA PHE A 152 -4.85 -17.88 -2.70
C PHE A 152 -6.14 -17.13 -2.36
N GLU A 153 -7.01 -17.78 -1.59
CA GLU A 153 -8.29 -17.21 -1.17
C GLU A 153 -8.34 -17.14 0.35
N MET A 154 -8.98 -16.08 0.85
CA MET A 154 -9.33 -15.88 2.26
C MET A 154 -10.83 -15.62 2.31
N ASP A 155 -11.60 -16.63 2.71
CA ASP A 155 -13.04 -16.70 2.47
C ASP A 155 -13.37 -16.50 0.97
N ASP A 156 -13.99 -15.39 0.61
CA ASP A 156 -14.40 -14.97 -0.73
C ASP A 156 -13.52 -13.83 -1.29
N ILE A 157 -12.42 -13.50 -0.61
CA ILE A 157 -11.42 -12.53 -1.05
C ILE A 157 -10.31 -13.30 -1.78
N LYS A 158 -10.13 -13.01 -3.07
CA LYS A 158 -9.04 -13.53 -3.88
C LYS A 158 -7.83 -12.63 -3.73
N ILE A 159 -6.67 -13.23 -3.47
CA ILE A 159 -5.41 -12.53 -3.32
C ILE A 159 -4.41 -13.12 -4.29
N GLN A 160 -3.79 -12.25 -5.05
CA GLN A 160 -2.68 -12.61 -5.93
C GLN A 160 -1.47 -11.75 -5.57
N THR A 161 -0.29 -12.33 -5.72
CA THR A 161 0.98 -11.63 -5.48
C THR A 161 1.83 -11.65 -6.74
N ILE A 162 2.61 -10.59 -6.94
CA ILE A 162 3.59 -10.48 -8.01
C ILE A 162 4.92 -10.00 -7.45
N ARG A 163 6.02 -10.52 -7.97
CA ARG A 163 7.37 -10.02 -7.64
C ARG A 163 7.59 -8.66 -8.29
N LEU A 164 7.94 -7.66 -7.48
CA LEU A 164 8.27 -6.30 -7.96
C LEU A 164 9.75 -6.13 -8.25
N ASN A 165 10.08 -5.20 -9.13
CA ASN A 165 11.44 -4.84 -9.48
C ASN A 165 12.01 -3.83 -8.47
N HIS A 166 12.46 -4.34 -7.33
CA HIS A 166 13.05 -3.55 -6.25
C HIS A 166 14.16 -4.35 -5.57
N PRO A 167 15.23 -3.72 -5.03
CA PRO A 167 16.25 -4.40 -4.25
C PRO A 167 15.64 -5.22 -3.09
N GLY A 168 16.14 -6.44 -2.89
CA GLY A 168 15.56 -7.37 -1.91
C GLY A 168 14.24 -7.98 -2.40
N PHE A 169 13.58 -8.79 -1.57
CA PHE A 169 12.35 -9.49 -1.94
C PHE A 169 11.11 -8.64 -1.66
N CYS A 170 10.59 -8.00 -2.71
CA CYS A 170 9.40 -7.14 -2.72
C CYS A 170 8.25 -7.74 -3.53
N LEU A 171 7.05 -7.71 -2.93
CA LEU A 171 5.80 -8.18 -3.52
C LEU A 171 4.79 -7.04 -3.69
N GLY A 172 4.06 -7.10 -4.80
CA GLY A 172 2.83 -6.35 -5.04
C GLY A 172 1.63 -7.26 -4.81
N TYR A 173 0.49 -6.67 -4.44
CA TYR A 173 -0.72 -7.40 -4.10
C TYR A 173 -1.87 -6.98 -4.99
N ARG A 174 -2.67 -7.95 -5.45
CA ARG A 174 -3.99 -7.73 -6.04
C ARG A 174 -5.02 -8.38 -5.16
N ILE A 175 -5.95 -7.58 -4.65
CA ILE A 175 -7.10 -8.01 -3.88
C ILE A 175 -8.31 -7.93 -4.78
N GLN A 176 -9.09 -8.99 -4.81
CA GLN A 176 -10.37 -9.00 -5.50
C GLN A 176 -11.46 -9.52 -4.56
N TYR A 177 -12.56 -8.79 -4.48
CA TYR A 177 -13.74 -9.14 -3.72
C TYR A 177 -14.97 -8.82 -4.56
N GLN A 178 -15.73 -9.86 -4.92
CA GLN A 178 -16.83 -9.74 -5.89
C GLN A 178 -16.30 -9.17 -7.23
N ASP A 179 -16.91 -8.08 -7.71
CA ASP A 179 -16.53 -7.33 -8.90
C ASP A 179 -15.51 -6.22 -8.63
N LYS A 180 -15.11 -6.01 -7.36
CA LYS A 180 -14.19 -4.94 -6.93
C LYS A 180 -12.77 -5.44 -6.79
N SER A 181 -11.82 -4.58 -7.08
CA SER A 181 -10.41 -4.91 -7.10
C SER A 181 -9.50 -3.75 -6.68
N PHE A 182 -8.38 -4.10 -6.06
CA PHE A 182 -7.37 -3.16 -5.59
C PHE A 182 -5.99 -3.75 -5.81
N CYS A 183 -5.12 -3.00 -6.48
CA CYS A 183 -3.70 -3.35 -6.63
C CYS A 183 -2.83 -2.41 -5.80
N TYR A 184 -2.01 -2.98 -4.92
CA TYR A 184 -0.97 -2.30 -4.15
C TYR A 184 0.40 -2.66 -4.72
N ILE A 185 0.94 -1.76 -5.54
CA ILE A 185 2.22 -1.91 -6.26
C ILE A 185 3.15 -0.80 -5.78
N THR A 186 3.66 -0.88 -4.54
CA THR A 186 4.60 0.14 -4.04
C THR A 186 5.94 0.04 -4.79
N ASP A 187 7.06 0.09 -4.10
CA ASP A 187 8.42 0.12 -4.57
C ASP A 187 8.65 -0.86 -5.72
N ASN A 188 8.64 -0.29 -6.93
CA ASN A 188 8.73 -1.03 -8.17
C ASN A 188 9.32 -0.11 -9.24
N GLU A 189 10.53 -0.43 -9.66
CA GLU A 189 11.15 0.23 -10.79
C GLU A 189 10.55 -0.24 -12.11
N LEU A 190 10.26 0.72 -12.98
CA LEU A 190 9.83 0.49 -14.35
C LEU A 190 10.97 0.95 -15.28
N PRO A 191 11.91 0.05 -15.64
CA PRO A 191 13.04 0.42 -16.48
C PRO A 191 12.56 1.00 -17.82
N LEU A 192 13.23 2.05 -18.30
CA LEU A 192 12.93 2.58 -19.63
C LEU A 192 13.16 1.50 -20.68
N ARG A 193 12.34 1.45 -21.73
CA ARG A 193 12.42 0.42 -22.79
C ARG A 193 13.77 0.35 -23.54
N ASN A 194 14.58 1.41 -23.44
CA ASN A 194 15.93 1.47 -24.00
C ASN A 194 17.04 1.12 -22.98
N SER A 195 16.68 0.82 -21.73
CA SER A 195 17.60 0.38 -20.68
C SER A 195 17.98 -1.09 -20.87
N PRO A 196 19.23 -1.50 -20.57
CA PRO A 196 19.61 -2.91 -20.55
C PRO A 196 18.82 -3.74 -19.51
N ASP A 197 18.30 -3.09 -18.47
CA ASP A 197 17.53 -3.74 -17.40
C ASP A 197 16.04 -3.93 -17.77
N PHE A 198 15.61 -3.45 -18.94
CA PHE A 198 14.23 -3.62 -19.39
C PHE A 198 13.94 -5.06 -19.82
N SER A 199 12.81 -5.57 -19.35
CA SER A 199 12.26 -6.86 -19.76
C SER A 199 10.81 -6.71 -20.16
N GLN A 200 10.52 -6.93 -21.45
CA GLN A 200 9.15 -6.90 -21.97
C GLN A 200 8.25 -7.89 -21.24
N ALA A 201 8.78 -9.08 -20.91
CA ALA A 201 8.01 -10.11 -20.21
C ALA A 201 7.62 -9.69 -18.78
N GLN A 202 8.49 -8.94 -18.08
CA GLN A 202 8.17 -8.42 -16.75
C GLN A 202 7.15 -7.28 -16.83
N GLU A 203 7.29 -6.38 -17.80
CA GLU A 203 6.33 -5.30 -18.05
C GLU A 203 4.94 -5.85 -18.39
N ASP A 204 4.87 -6.83 -19.30
CA ASP A 204 3.62 -7.47 -19.72
C ASP A 204 2.97 -8.24 -18.56
N ALA A 205 3.77 -8.92 -17.73
CA ALA A 205 3.26 -9.61 -16.54
C ALA A 205 2.65 -8.61 -15.53
N LEU A 206 3.29 -7.46 -15.32
CA LEU A 206 2.76 -6.42 -14.44
C LEU A 206 1.48 -5.80 -14.99
N ILE A 207 1.44 -5.50 -16.30
CA ILE A 207 0.25 -4.98 -16.98
C ILE A 207 -0.91 -5.98 -16.88
N GLN A 208 -0.66 -7.25 -17.13
CA GLN A 208 -1.66 -8.30 -16.96
C GLN A 208 -2.13 -8.41 -15.50
N PHE A 209 -1.21 -8.29 -14.55
CA PHE A 209 -1.52 -8.36 -13.13
C PHE A 209 -2.41 -7.20 -12.67
N ILE A 210 -2.24 -6.00 -13.22
CA ILE A 210 -3.05 -4.81 -12.87
C ILE A 210 -4.22 -4.55 -13.83
N ASP A 211 -4.43 -5.41 -14.85
CA ASP A 211 -5.46 -5.21 -15.88
C ASP A 211 -6.85 -5.03 -15.25
N LYS A 212 -7.53 -3.97 -15.67
CA LYS A 212 -8.89 -3.59 -15.28
C LYS A 212 -9.12 -3.58 -13.78
N THR A 213 -8.10 -3.17 -13.01
CA THR A 213 -8.29 -2.96 -11.58
C THR A 213 -9.06 -1.66 -11.33
N ASP A 214 -9.96 -1.65 -10.35
CA ASP A 214 -10.74 -0.46 -9.99
C ASP A 214 -9.85 0.62 -9.38
N VAL A 215 -8.83 0.21 -8.62
CA VAL A 215 -7.84 1.09 -8.01
C VAL A 215 -6.45 0.47 -8.09
N LEU A 216 -5.52 1.20 -8.70
CA LEU A 216 -4.09 0.92 -8.66
C LEU A 216 -3.41 1.98 -7.79
N LEU A 217 -2.87 1.56 -6.65
CA LEU A 217 -1.95 2.36 -5.85
C LEU A 217 -0.53 1.95 -6.24
N ILE A 218 0.25 2.92 -6.73
CA ILE A 218 1.57 2.62 -7.28
C ILE A 218 2.66 3.64 -6.92
N ASP A 219 3.88 3.14 -6.71
CA ASP A 219 5.06 3.99 -6.55
C ASP A 219 5.14 5.03 -7.69
N THR A 220 5.30 6.28 -7.31
CA THR A 220 5.58 7.38 -8.23
C THR A 220 6.55 8.34 -7.55
N ALA A 221 7.69 7.79 -7.13
CA ALA A 221 8.68 8.52 -6.37
C ALA A 221 9.25 9.71 -7.16
N TYR A 222 9.47 9.55 -8.48
CA TYR A 222 10.30 10.46 -9.26
C TYR A 222 9.57 11.17 -10.40
N PHE A 223 10.05 12.37 -10.73
CA PHE A 223 9.87 12.91 -12.08
C PHE A 223 10.75 12.16 -13.08
N ASP A 224 10.39 12.21 -14.36
CA ASP A 224 11.14 11.60 -15.45
C ASP A 224 12.62 11.99 -15.50
N GLU A 225 12.93 13.27 -15.30
CA GLU A 225 14.33 13.76 -15.29
C GLU A 225 15.11 13.29 -14.08
N GLU A 226 14.45 13.16 -12.92
CA GLU A 226 15.10 12.65 -11.71
C GLU A 226 15.41 11.16 -11.83
N TYR A 227 14.54 10.39 -12.48
CA TYR A 227 14.72 8.96 -12.67
C TYR A 227 15.96 8.64 -13.51
N LYS A 228 16.33 9.47 -14.48
CA LYS A 228 17.52 9.26 -15.34
C LYS A 228 18.83 9.09 -14.57
N VAL A 229 18.92 9.62 -13.35
CA VAL A 229 20.09 9.50 -12.47
C VAL A 229 19.84 8.60 -11.24
N ARG A 230 18.68 7.94 -11.17
CA ARG A 230 18.25 7.03 -10.10
C ARG A 230 17.83 5.65 -10.62
N ILE A 231 18.29 5.27 -11.81
CA ILE A 231 18.10 3.92 -12.37
C ILE A 231 18.74 2.89 -11.43
N GLY A 232 18.05 1.78 -11.19
CA GLY A 232 18.44 0.70 -10.29
C GLY A 232 18.09 0.94 -8.82
N TRP A 233 17.46 2.08 -8.48
CA TRP A 233 17.07 2.38 -7.10
C TRP A 233 15.73 1.74 -6.72
N GLY A 234 15.04 1.09 -7.65
CA GLY A 234 13.82 0.33 -7.33
C GLY A 234 12.53 1.15 -7.28
N HIS A 235 12.48 2.33 -7.91
CA HIS A 235 11.29 3.21 -7.94
C HIS A 235 10.97 3.73 -9.34
N ALA A 236 9.73 4.19 -9.55
CA ALA A 236 9.23 4.58 -10.86
C ALA A 236 9.11 6.09 -11.05
N CYS A 237 8.96 6.49 -12.32
CA CYS A 237 8.67 7.86 -12.72
C CYS A 237 7.25 8.02 -13.30
N VAL A 238 6.77 9.26 -13.32
CA VAL A 238 5.41 9.61 -13.73
C VAL A 238 5.02 9.04 -15.10
N SER A 239 5.86 9.18 -16.14
CA SER A 239 5.45 8.73 -17.48
C SER A 239 5.31 7.21 -17.60
N GLN A 240 6.19 6.44 -16.95
CA GLN A 240 6.14 4.97 -16.96
C GLN A 240 4.89 4.48 -16.24
N VAL A 241 4.60 5.06 -15.07
CA VAL A 241 3.39 4.74 -14.29
C VAL A 241 2.13 5.01 -15.10
N VAL A 242 2.04 6.18 -15.75
CA VAL A 242 0.91 6.53 -16.61
C VAL A 242 0.76 5.57 -17.79
N ASP A 243 1.88 5.20 -18.43
CA ASP A 243 1.84 4.31 -19.59
C ASP A 243 1.32 2.92 -19.24
N ILE A 244 1.78 2.33 -18.14
CA ILE A 244 1.30 1.00 -17.73
C ILE A 244 -0.16 1.03 -17.24
N ALA A 245 -0.58 2.10 -16.55
CA ALA A 245 -1.95 2.24 -16.06
C ALA A 245 -2.95 2.36 -17.22
N ASP A 246 -2.60 3.14 -18.25
CA ASP A 246 -3.38 3.29 -19.47
C ASP A 246 -3.49 1.96 -20.23
N ARG A 247 -2.36 1.28 -20.47
CA ARG A 247 -2.32 -0.01 -21.17
C ARG A 247 -3.09 -1.12 -20.45
N ALA A 248 -3.12 -1.07 -19.12
CA ALA A 248 -3.85 -2.01 -18.28
C ALA A 248 -5.31 -1.61 -18.04
N ASN A 249 -5.83 -0.55 -18.67
CA ASN A 249 -7.22 -0.10 -18.48
C ASN A 249 -7.59 0.08 -17.00
N VAL A 250 -6.68 0.60 -16.19
CA VAL A 250 -6.92 0.90 -14.77
C VAL A 250 -8.04 1.95 -14.67
N GLU A 251 -8.99 1.77 -13.75
CA GLU A 251 -10.05 2.77 -13.57
C GLU A 251 -9.53 4.00 -12.81
N ARG A 252 -8.96 3.81 -11.62
CA ARG A 252 -8.33 4.88 -10.83
C ARG A 252 -6.86 4.58 -10.52
N LEU A 253 -5.99 5.47 -10.99
CA LEU A 253 -4.56 5.49 -10.70
C LEU A 253 -4.28 6.41 -9.50
N CYS A 254 -3.75 5.86 -8.42
CA CYS A 254 -3.31 6.58 -7.24
C CYS A 254 -1.78 6.66 -7.22
N LEU A 255 -1.24 7.86 -7.43
CA LEU A 255 0.19 8.14 -7.29
C LEU A 255 0.58 8.05 -5.81
N TYR A 256 1.59 7.25 -5.48
CA TYR A 256 1.95 6.94 -4.09
C TYR A 256 3.48 6.88 -3.91
N HIS A 257 3.93 6.52 -2.71
CA HIS A 257 5.35 6.38 -2.34
C HIS A 257 6.19 7.59 -2.74
N HIS A 258 5.70 8.80 -2.38
CA HIS A 258 6.35 10.03 -2.84
C HIS A 258 7.72 10.24 -2.18
N CYS A 259 8.72 10.62 -2.98
CA CYS A 259 10.08 10.87 -2.51
C CYS A 259 10.11 11.90 -1.36
N PRO A 260 10.90 11.66 -0.28
CA PRO A 260 10.94 12.55 0.88
C PRO A 260 11.52 13.94 0.59
N HIS A 261 12.28 14.10 -0.50
CA HIS A 261 12.82 15.41 -0.89
C HIS A 261 11.81 16.29 -1.63
N GLN A 262 10.66 15.73 -2.03
CA GLN A 262 9.61 16.44 -2.76
C GLN A 262 8.58 17.04 -1.80
N LYS A 263 8.13 18.25 -2.09
CA LYS A 263 7.13 19.00 -1.34
C LYS A 263 5.74 18.77 -1.93
N ASP A 264 4.71 19.30 -1.30
CA ASP A 264 3.33 19.18 -1.80
C ASP A 264 3.16 19.72 -3.23
N ASN A 265 3.85 20.82 -3.57
CA ASN A 265 3.80 21.38 -4.93
C ASN A 265 4.40 20.45 -5.98
N ASP A 266 5.40 19.65 -5.60
CA ASP A 266 5.98 18.65 -6.51
C ASP A 266 4.98 17.51 -6.74
N ILE A 267 4.24 17.09 -5.71
CA ILE A 267 3.17 16.09 -5.85
C ILE A 267 2.03 16.64 -6.74
N ASP A 268 1.62 17.90 -6.56
CA ASP A 268 0.64 18.53 -7.45
C ASP A 268 1.13 18.55 -8.91
N LEU A 269 2.42 18.81 -9.12
CA LEU A 269 3.01 18.83 -10.45
C LEU A 269 3.06 17.42 -11.06
N LYS A 270 3.38 16.38 -10.28
CA LYS A 270 3.28 14.99 -10.73
C LYS A 270 1.84 14.62 -11.10
N LEU A 271 0.87 14.98 -10.28
CA LEU A 271 -0.55 14.73 -10.53
C LEU A 271 -1.04 15.39 -11.82
N SER A 272 -0.79 16.70 -11.97
CA SER A 272 -1.21 17.45 -13.17
C SER A 272 -0.51 16.98 -14.45
N THR A 273 0.77 16.56 -14.34
CA THR A 273 1.51 15.94 -15.44
C THR A 273 0.88 14.60 -15.83
N ALA A 274 0.59 13.73 -14.84
CA ALA A 274 -0.01 12.43 -15.09
C ALA A 274 -1.39 12.54 -15.76
N GLN A 275 -2.24 13.44 -15.26
CA GLN A 275 -3.55 13.73 -15.85
C GLN A 275 -3.44 14.26 -17.28
N SER A 276 -2.44 15.09 -17.57
CA SER A 276 -2.20 15.62 -18.92
C SER A 276 -1.75 14.52 -19.89
N LEU A 277 -0.89 13.60 -19.44
CA LEU A 277 -0.43 12.45 -20.23
C LEU A 277 -1.57 11.45 -20.50
N LEU A 278 -2.41 11.16 -19.51
CA LEU A 278 -3.60 10.32 -19.70
C LEU A 278 -4.58 10.94 -20.70
N LYS A 279 -4.80 12.26 -20.62
CA LYS A 279 -5.65 12.99 -21.56
C LYS A 279 -5.11 12.95 -22.99
N SER A 280 -3.80 13.09 -23.19
CA SER A 280 -3.19 13.02 -24.53
C SER A 280 -3.27 11.62 -25.15
N LYS A 281 -3.34 10.57 -24.31
CA LYS A 281 -3.56 9.18 -24.71
C LYS A 281 -5.05 8.84 -24.95
N HIS A 282 -5.98 9.78 -24.71
CA HIS A 282 -7.42 9.51 -24.67
C HIS A 282 -7.82 8.42 -23.67
N SER A 283 -7.05 8.28 -22.59
CA SER A 283 -7.30 7.30 -21.55
C SER A 283 -8.59 7.60 -20.78
N LYS A 284 -9.23 6.53 -20.28
CA LYS A 284 -10.37 6.63 -19.35
C LYS A 284 -9.94 6.61 -17.88
N THR A 285 -8.68 6.30 -17.60
CA THR A 285 -8.14 6.25 -16.24
C THR A 285 -8.23 7.61 -15.57
N GLU A 286 -8.82 7.65 -14.38
CA GLU A 286 -8.78 8.80 -13.49
C GLU A 286 -7.50 8.75 -12.66
N CYS A 287 -6.73 9.84 -12.62
CA CYS A 287 -5.51 9.90 -11.82
C CYS A 287 -5.68 10.82 -10.60
N LEU A 288 -5.27 10.29 -9.44
CA LEU A 288 -5.39 10.87 -8.11
C LEU A 288 -4.03 10.87 -7.40
N ALA A 289 -3.82 11.80 -6.48
CA ALA A 289 -2.72 11.77 -5.51
C ALA A 289 -3.35 11.77 -4.11
N PRO A 290 -3.47 10.60 -3.46
CA PRO A 290 -4.15 10.50 -2.17
C PRO A 290 -3.45 11.29 -1.07
N ARG A 291 -4.23 11.76 -0.10
CA ARG A 291 -3.74 12.43 1.10
C ARG A 291 -3.95 11.56 2.33
N GLU A 292 -3.14 11.76 3.35
CA GLU A 292 -3.36 11.12 4.65
C GLU A 292 -4.77 11.41 5.19
N GLY A 293 -5.44 10.35 5.65
CA GLY A 293 -6.81 10.36 6.14
C GLY A 293 -7.88 10.25 5.05
N GLU A 294 -7.53 10.41 3.77
CA GLU A 294 -8.47 10.31 2.66
C GLU A 294 -9.03 8.90 2.52
N LYS A 295 -10.30 8.80 2.11
CA LYS A 295 -11.00 7.54 1.88
C LYS A 295 -11.44 7.48 0.42
N LEU A 296 -11.12 6.38 -0.25
CA LEU A 296 -11.61 6.04 -1.57
C LEU A 296 -12.60 4.88 -1.45
N ILE A 297 -13.84 5.12 -1.85
CA ILE A 297 -14.92 4.12 -1.79
C ILE A 297 -15.14 3.56 -3.19
N ILE A 298 -15.16 2.24 -3.31
CA ILE A 298 -15.56 1.54 -4.54
C ILE A 298 -17.00 1.07 -4.35
N ARG A 299 -17.91 1.60 -5.15
CA ARG A 299 -19.35 1.34 -5.03
C ARG A 299 -19.75 0.17 -5.90
#